data_AF-A0A150WI51-F1
#
_entry.id   AF-A0A150WI51-F1
#
_cell.length_a   1.000
_cell.length_b   1.000
_cell.length_c   1.000
_cell.angle_alpha   90.00
_cell.angle_beta   90.00
_cell.angle_gamma   90.00
#
_symmetry.space_group_name_H-M   'P 1'
#
loop_
_entity.id
_entity.type
_entity.pdbx_description
1 polymer ?
#
loop_
_entity_poly.entity_id
_entity_poly.type
_entity_poly.pdbx_seq_one_letter_code
_entity_poly.pdbx_strand_id
1 'polypeptide(L)'
;MKHKISKLMLFAALIPLWGCVEVRDKEVTIAPPATPAPKVIERKFSDLVVNQDLYLYKGGLRTKQEMDALIANEGLLREVETYSLQFQKIIFSAEGRLFTMGNVVTLKAEELISEEGHILTFPEGQVAPLGHDGRHGGHIALIIENAEGLLSIVLRGENGGQGHPGKDPDLALKGKKGRDANGGLCVNGKIREACTPDPGGQGLPGYQGLPGYRGGNTGTLSLEIKSKSKFQPKIYRLVGKGGSGGVGGKGGQGGDGGDSINRKKPRVGAGSQGPEGPQGKPGPYGQDGIQESVCAVNESGANCI
;
A
#
# COMPACT_ATOMS: atom_id res chain seq x y z
N MET A 1 -38.60 42.91 -50.38
CA MET A 1 -37.93 41.88 -49.55
C MET A 1 -38.62 41.86 -48.18
N LYS A 2 -39.11 40.69 -47.75
CA LYS A 2 -40.09 40.53 -46.68
C LYS A 2 -39.42 40.44 -45.30
N HIS A 3 -39.77 41.34 -44.38
CA HIS A 3 -39.40 41.28 -42.96
C HIS A 3 -40.13 40.12 -42.26
N LYS A 4 -39.37 39.22 -41.62
CA LYS A 4 -39.90 38.21 -40.70
C LYS A 4 -39.86 38.76 -39.28
N ILE A 5 -41.05 39.03 -38.73
CA ILE A 5 -41.27 39.40 -37.33
C ILE A 5 -41.21 38.10 -36.51
N SER A 6 -40.22 38.00 -35.62
CA SER A 6 -40.08 36.90 -34.67
C SER A 6 -41.05 37.12 -33.50
N LYS A 7 -42.00 36.21 -33.32
CA LYS A 7 -42.92 36.19 -32.17
C LYS A 7 -42.17 35.66 -30.95
N LEU A 8 -41.86 36.55 -30.01
CA LEU A 8 -41.38 36.22 -28.68
C LEU A 8 -42.58 35.68 -27.86
N MET A 9 -42.64 34.36 -27.69
CA MET A 9 -43.62 33.69 -26.81
C MET A 9 -43.14 33.80 -25.36
N LEU A 10 -43.80 34.63 -24.57
CA LEU A 10 -43.62 34.79 -23.14
C LEU A 10 -44.39 33.67 -22.41
N PHE A 11 -43.71 32.59 -22.03
CA PHE A 11 -44.29 31.56 -21.15
C PHE A 11 -44.13 32.02 -19.70
N ALA A 12 -45.21 32.52 -19.10
CA ALA A 12 -45.30 32.75 -17.66
C ALA A 12 -45.50 31.40 -16.95
N ALA A 13 -44.42 30.85 -16.39
CA ALA A 13 -44.48 29.68 -15.53
C ALA A 13 -44.99 30.08 -14.14
N LEU A 14 -46.26 29.79 -13.86
CA LEU A 14 -46.84 29.83 -12.52
C LEU A 14 -46.28 28.64 -11.72
N ILE A 15 -45.29 28.90 -10.88
CA ILE A 15 -44.75 27.93 -9.92
C ILE A 15 -45.64 27.97 -8.67
N PRO A 16 -46.38 26.90 -8.33
CA PRO A 16 -47.09 26.83 -7.06
C PRO A 16 -46.07 26.76 -5.92
N LEU A 17 -45.98 27.83 -5.13
CA LEU A 17 -45.22 27.88 -3.88
C LEU A 17 -45.98 27.08 -2.81
N TRP A 18 -45.91 25.75 -2.88
CA TRP A 18 -46.27 24.89 -1.76
C TRP A 18 -45.08 24.86 -0.82
N GLY A 19 -45.06 25.81 0.12
CA GLY A 19 -44.10 25.82 1.21
C GLY A 19 -44.37 24.63 2.13
N CYS A 20 -43.66 23.53 1.92
CA CYS A 20 -43.50 22.50 2.93
C CYS A 20 -42.74 23.13 4.10
N VAL A 21 -43.45 23.42 5.20
CA VAL A 21 -42.82 23.76 6.47
C VAL A 21 -42.21 22.47 7.02
N GLU A 22 -40.94 22.24 6.71
CA GLU A 22 -40.14 21.17 7.30
C GLU A 22 -39.80 21.59 8.74
N VAL A 23 -40.57 21.08 9.69
CA VAL A 23 -40.24 21.18 11.11
C VAL A 23 -39.08 20.22 11.35
N ARG A 24 -37.85 20.71 11.21
CA ARG A 24 -36.66 19.99 11.66
C ARG A 24 -36.62 20.07 13.17
N ASP A 25 -36.96 18.98 13.84
CA ASP A 25 -36.58 18.78 15.22
C ASP A 25 -35.07 19.01 15.32
N LYS A 26 -34.70 19.87 16.27
CA LYS A 26 -33.32 20.28 16.48
C LYS A 26 -32.57 19.05 16.99
N GLU A 27 -32.05 18.23 16.08
CA GLU A 27 -31.21 17.09 16.41
C GLU A 27 -30.13 17.60 17.35
N VAL A 28 -30.15 17.08 18.57
CA VAL A 28 -29.09 17.32 19.55
C VAL A 28 -27.84 16.73 18.92
N THR A 29 -27.09 17.59 18.23
CA THR A 29 -25.83 17.22 17.59
C THR A 29 -24.88 16.94 18.75
N ILE A 30 -24.80 15.68 19.16
CA ILE A 30 -23.79 15.23 20.10
C ILE A 30 -22.48 15.51 19.39
N ALA A 31 -21.76 16.55 19.83
CA ALA A 31 -20.48 16.89 19.27
C ALA A 31 -19.63 15.61 19.27
N PRO A 32 -18.97 15.26 18.14
CA PRO A 32 -18.10 14.10 18.09
C PRO A 32 -17.14 14.18 19.29
N PRO A 33 -16.91 13.07 20.00
CA PRO A 33 -15.97 13.06 21.12
C PRO A 33 -14.64 13.66 20.62
N ALA A 34 -14.14 14.65 21.35
CA ALA A 34 -12.92 15.34 20.99
C ALA A 34 -11.79 14.31 20.81
N THR A 35 -11.21 14.25 19.60
CA THR A 35 -10.08 13.37 19.33
C THR A 35 -8.96 13.74 20.30
N PRO A 36 -8.45 12.79 21.12
CA PRO A 36 -7.38 13.09 22.07
C PRO A 36 -6.17 13.63 21.29
N ALA A 37 -5.57 14.70 21.82
CA ALA A 37 -4.39 15.28 21.22
C ALA A 37 -3.27 14.22 21.12
N PRO A 38 -2.53 14.15 20.00
CA PRO A 38 -1.47 13.17 19.85
C PRO A 38 -0.39 13.37 20.91
N LYS A 39 0.06 12.27 21.53
CA LYS A 39 1.13 12.29 22.53
C LYS A 39 2.44 12.71 21.86
N VAL A 40 3.02 13.82 22.30
CA VAL A 40 4.33 14.30 21.83
C VAL A 40 5.42 13.77 22.74
N ILE A 41 6.42 13.11 22.15
CA ILE A 41 7.60 12.61 22.87
C ILE A 41 8.71 13.65 22.74
N GLU A 42 9.03 14.32 23.84
CA GLU A 42 10.08 15.34 23.88
C GLU A 42 11.42 14.75 24.35
N ARG A 43 12.50 15.16 23.67
CA ARG A 43 13.88 14.80 24.01
C ARG A 43 14.81 15.99 23.77
N LYS A 44 15.77 16.16 24.67
CA LYS A 44 16.84 17.15 24.54
C LYS A 44 18.18 16.42 24.49
N PHE A 45 19.03 16.84 23.57
CA PHE A 45 20.38 16.35 23.37
C PHE A 45 21.33 17.55 23.29
N SER A 46 22.61 17.35 23.60
CA SER A 46 23.62 18.36 23.32
C SER A 46 23.86 18.42 21.82
N ASP A 47 24.66 17.49 21.30
CA ASP A 47 25.07 17.46 19.90
C ASP A 47 24.65 16.14 19.25
N LEU A 48 24.31 16.21 17.96
CA LEU A 48 24.08 15.05 17.12
C LEU A 48 25.03 15.08 15.93
N VAL A 49 25.86 14.04 15.81
CA VAL A 49 26.68 13.79 14.63
C VAL A 49 26.09 12.64 13.84
N VAL A 50 25.66 12.93 12.62
CA VAL A 50 25.14 11.94 11.66
C VAL A 50 26.25 11.66 10.65
N ASN A 51 27.00 10.59 10.90
CA ASN A 51 28.10 10.12 10.05
C ASN A 51 27.91 8.70 9.52
N GLN A 52 26.73 8.13 9.71
CA GLN A 52 26.30 6.83 9.24
C GLN A 52 24.77 6.81 9.13
N ASP A 53 24.22 5.65 8.76
CA ASP A 53 22.77 5.42 8.78
C ASP A 53 22.26 5.38 10.24
N LEU A 54 21.43 6.35 10.61
CA LEU A 54 20.70 6.43 11.88
C LEU A 54 19.19 6.37 11.65
N TYR A 55 18.48 5.64 12.48
CA TYR A 55 17.04 5.39 12.40
C TYR A 55 16.35 5.92 13.66
N LEU A 56 15.35 6.77 13.49
CA LEU A 56 14.47 7.17 14.58
C LEU A 56 13.41 6.09 14.80
N TYR A 57 13.53 5.35 15.89
CA TYR A 57 12.63 4.25 16.23
C TYR A 57 12.37 4.19 17.73
N LYS A 58 11.09 4.14 18.12
CA LYS A 58 10.64 4.14 19.53
C LYS A 58 11.28 5.26 20.37
N GLY A 59 11.39 6.46 19.79
CA GLY A 59 11.96 7.64 20.43
C GLY A 59 13.46 7.62 20.66
N GLY A 60 14.20 6.66 20.08
CA GLY A 60 15.66 6.62 20.09
C GLY A 60 16.24 6.68 18.68
N LEU A 61 17.48 7.17 18.58
CA LEU A 61 18.29 7.07 17.36
C LEU A 61 19.09 5.76 17.41
N ARG A 62 18.93 4.94 16.38
CA ARG A 62 19.50 3.59 16.28
C ARG A 62 20.40 3.48 15.06
N THR A 63 21.51 2.80 15.20
CA THR A 63 22.31 2.35 14.06
C THR A 63 21.55 1.29 13.26
N LYS A 64 22.01 1.03 12.04
CA LYS A 64 21.47 -0.06 11.22
C LYS A 64 21.50 -1.42 11.92
N GLN A 65 22.61 -1.75 12.59
CA GLN A 65 22.76 -3.03 13.29
C GLN A 65 21.75 -3.18 14.44
N GLU A 66 21.52 -2.11 15.21
CA GLU A 66 20.50 -2.11 16.27
C GLU A 66 19.09 -2.25 15.68
N MET A 67 18.83 -1.58 14.54
CA MET A 67 17.53 -1.65 13.87
C MET A 67 17.24 -3.06 13.35
N ASP A 68 18.21 -3.70 12.70
CA ASP A 68 18.08 -5.08 12.21
C ASP A 68 17.81 -6.06 13.37
N ALA A 69 18.51 -5.88 14.50
CA ALA A 69 18.29 -6.69 15.70
C ALA A 69 16.88 -6.49 16.29
N LEU A 70 16.36 -5.27 16.30
CA LEU A 70 15.00 -4.99 16.76
C LEU A 70 13.94 -5.61 15.84
N ILE A 71 14.13 -5.49 14.51
CA ILE A 71 13.20 -6.08 13.54
C ILE A 71 13.18 -7.61 13.66
N ALA A 72 14.34 -8.24 13.87
CA ALA A 72 14.42 -9.68 14.02
C ALA A 72 13.67 -10.19 15.27
N ASN A 73 13.69 -9.42 16.36
CA ASN A 73 13.11 -9.83 17.65
C ASN A 73 11.63 -9.46 17.80
N GLU A 74 11.23 -8.27 17.35
CA GLU A 74 9.92 -7.69 17.64
C GLU A 74 9.06 -7.47 16.39
N GLY A 75 9.66 -7.62 15.20
CA GLY A 75 9.08 -7.12 13.96
C GLY A 75 9.18 -5.59 13.84
N LEU A 76 8.85 -5.08 12.65
CA LEU A 76 8.80 -3.65 12.41
C LEU A 76 7.45 -3.09 12.87
N LEU A 77 7.45 -2.32 13.96
CA LEU A 77 6.26 -1.56 14.35
C LEU A 77 5.94 -0.50 13.29
N ARG A 78 4.67 -0.39 12.94
CA ARG A 78 4.15 0.52 11.90
C ARG A 78 3.41 1.72 12.49
N GLU A 79 3.44 1.89 13.81
CA GLU A 79 2.80 3.02 14.49
C GLU A 79 3.52 4.33 14.17
N VAL A 80 2.74 5.39 13.98
CA VAL A 80 3.25 6.74 13.73
C VAL A 80 3.24 7.49 15.05
N GLU A 81 4.42 7.89 15.51
CA GLU A 81 4.59 8.70 16.72
C GLU A 81 4.98 10.14 16.35
N THR A 82 4.75 11.06 17.31
CA THR A 82 5.15 12.45 17.20
C THR A 82 6.32 12.74 18.13
N TYR A 83 7.44 13.20 17.55
CA TYR A 83 8.67 13.50 18.27
C TYR A 83 9.02 14.98 18.17
N SER A 84 9.48 15.55 19.27
CA SER A 84 10.09 16.88 19.33
C SER A 84 11.49 16.73 19.91
N LEU A 85 12.49 16.80 19.04
CA LEU A 85 13.89 16.58 19.35
C LEU A 85 14.63 17.91 19.32
N GLN A 86 15.23 18.30 20.43
CA GLN A 86 15.98 19.54 20.56
C GLN A 86 17.47 19.27 20.73
N PHE A 87 18.28 19.99 19.96
CA PHE A 87 19.74 19.90 19.93
C PHE A 87 20.35 21.30 20.11
N GLN A 88 21.57 21.35 20.61
CA GLN A 88 22.42 22.53 20.44
C GLN A 88 22.94 22.54 18.99
N LYS A 89 23.61 21.45 18.57
CA LYS A 89 24.21 21.35 17.24
C LYS A 89 23.88 20.03 16.55
N ILE A 90 23.60 20.10 15.25
CA ILE A 90 23.48 18.92 14.38
C ILE A 90 24.51 19.02 13.26
N ILE A 91 25.34 17.98 13.12
CA ILE A 91 26.33 17.88 12.04
C ILE A 91 25.98 16.67 11.17
N PHE A 92 25.78 16.89 9.88
CA PHE A 92 25.72 15.82 8.90
C PHE A 92 26.98 15.79 8.06
N SER A 93 27.64 14.63 8.01
CA SER A 93 28.67 14.35 7.01
C SER A 93 28.05 13.86 5.70
N ALA A 94 28.86 13.75 4.64
CA ALA A 94 28.43 13.25 3.32
C ALA A 94 27.82 11.83 3.36
N GLU A 95 28.27 10.98 4.27
CA GLU A 95 27.74 9.61 4.43
C GLU A 95 26.58 9.53 5.44
N GLY A 96 26.32 10.63 6.14
CA GLY A 96 25.32 10.70 7.21
C GLY A 96 23.89 10.65 6.69
N ARG A 97 23.12 9.68 7.17
CA ARG A 97 21.69 9.54 6.82
C ARG A 97 20.83 9.38 8.06
N LEU A 98 19.84 10.24 8.22
CA LEU A 98 18.83 10.14 9.26
C LEU A 98 17.49 9.67 8.69
N PHE A 99 17.02 8.50 9.10
CA PHE A 99 15.74 7.91 8.71
C PHE A 99 14.66 8.19 9.76
N THR A 100 13.58 8.91 9.40
CA THR A 100 12.48 9.23 10.34
C THR A 100 11.44 8.13 10.46
N MET A 101 11.46 7.14 9.57
CA MET A 101 10.58 5.97 9.53
C MET A 101 9.08 6.31 9.44
N GLY A 102 8.75 7.43 8.80
CA GLY A 102 7.36 7.87 8.59
C GLY A 102 6.72 8.57 9.79
N ASN A 103 7.49 8.86 10.85
CA ASN A 103 7.02 9.58 12.02
C ASN A 103 6.81 11.09 11.76
N VAL A 104 6.08 11.74 12.66
CA VAL A 104 5.98 13.20 12.72
C VAL A 104 7.15 13.70 13.57
N VAL A 105 8.11 14.39 12.98
CA VAL A 105 9.36 14.76 13.65
C VAL A 105 9.58 16.26 13.56
N THR A 106 9.74 16.90 14.72
CA THR A 106 10.24 18.27 14.84
C THR A 106 11.67 18.24 15.33
N LEU A 107 12.62 18.68 14.50
CA LEU A 107 14.03 18.87 14.85
C LEU A 107 14.28 20.35 15.12
N LYS A 108 14.65 20.67 16.36
CA LYS A 108 15.02 22.03 16.78
C LYS A 108 16.52 22.09 17.05
N ALA A 109 17.24 23.05 16.48
CA ALA A 109 18.67 23.22 16.74
C ALA A 109 19.13 24.68 16.70
N GLU A 110 20.17 25.02 17.47
CA GLU A 110 20.84 26.32 17.36
C GLU A 110 21.74 26.37 16.12
N GLU A 111 22.38 25.26 15.78
CA GLU A 111 23.27 25.16 14.64
C GLU A 111 23.05 23.85 13.86
N LEU A 112 22.95 23.95 12.53
CA LEU A 112 22.96 22.82 11.60
C LEU A 112 24.07 23.02 10.58
N ILE A 113 25.00 22.08 10.52
CA ILE A 113 26.05 22.02 9.51
C ILE A 113 25.86 20.76 8.68
N SER A 114 25.85 20.88 7.36
CA SER A 114 25.70 19.72 6.47
C SER A 114 26.72 19.72 5.34
N GLU A 115 27.52 18.67 5.27
CA GLU A 115 28.48 18.39 4.21
C GLU A 115 27.88 17.36 3.23
N GLU A 116 26.75 17.69 2.60
CA GLU A 116 25.98 16.79 1.72
C GLU A 116 25.21 15.67 2.43
N GLY A 117 24.89 15.87 3.71
CA GLY A 117 24.08 14.95 4.50
C GLY A 117 22.67 14.70 3.99
N HIS A 118 22.03 13.67 4.55
CA HIS A 118 20.69 13.26 4.18
C HIS A 118 19.72 13.11 5.36
N ILE A 119 18.50 13.60 5.18
CA ILE A 119 17.33 13.22 5.99
C ILE A 119 16.36 12.49 5.05
N LEU A 120 15.97 11.27 5.41
CA LEU A 120 15.09 10.42 4.63
C LEU A 120 13.91 9.96 5.50
N THR A 121 12.76 9.75 4.89
CA THR A 121 11.61 9.16 5.59
C THR A 121 11.72 7.64 5.68
N PHE A 122 12.14 6.99 4.59
CA PHE A 122 12.36 5.55 4.50
C PHE A 122 13.63 5.23 3.68
N PRO A 123 14.33 4.12 3.98
CA PRO A 123 15.28 3.50 3.07
C PRO A 123 14.76 3.33 1.65
N GLU A 124 15.67 3.39 0.69
CA GLU A 124 15.35 3.14 -0.69
C GLU A 124 14.82 1.71 -0.89
N GLY A 125 13.70 1.62 -1.61
CA GLY A 125 13.10 0.34 -1.95
C GLY A 125 12.34 -0.34 -0.81
N GLN A 126 12.18 0.30 0.37
CA GLN A 126 11.42 -0.30 1.46
C GLN A 126 9.99 -0.63 1.03
N VAL A 127 9.59 -1.89 1.27
CA VAL A 127 8.27 -2.44 0.93
C VAL A 127 7.52 -2.78 2.22
N ALA A 128 6.23 -2.46 2.27
CA ALA A 128 5.36 -2.87 3.37
C ALA A 128 5.20 -4.40 3.41
N PRO A 129 4.88 -4.98 4.59
CA PRO A 129 4.62 -6.41 4.68
C PRO A 129 3.52 -6.89 3.73
N LEU A 130 3.53 -8.18 3.40
CA LEU A 130 2.46 -8.83 2.63
C LEU A 130 1.10 -8.48 3.23
N GLY A 131 0.16 -8.01 2.41
CA GLY A 131 -1.16 -7.67 2.94
C GLY A 131 -1.34 -6.23 3.41
N HIS A 132 -0.35 -5.35 3.26
CA HIS A 132 -0.39 -3.99 3.85
C HIS A 132 -0.08 -2.87 2.86
N ASP A 133 -0.80 -1.76 3.01
CA ASP A 133 -0.46 -0.49 2.36
C ASP A 133 0.86 0.06 2.89
N GLY A 134 1.58 0.78 2.01
CA GLY A 134 2.75 1.55 2.36
C GLY A 134 2.41 2.71 3.29
N ARG A 135 3.28 2.97 4.28
CA ARG A 135 3.17 4.12 5.17
C ARG A 135 3.44 5.44 4.46
N HIS A 136 2.71 6.47 4.89
CA HIS A 136 3.01 7.87 4.58
C HIS A 136 4.42 8.23 5.05
N GLY A 137 5.11 9.10 4.32
CA GLY A 137 6.43 9.62 4.72
C GLY A 137 6.46 10.51 5.97
N GLY A 138 5.39 10.56 6.76
CA GLY A 138 5.28 11.44 7.93
C GLY A 138 5.36 12.93 7.63
N HIS A 139 5.77 13.68 8.65
CA HIS A 139 6.01 15.12 8.58
C HIS A 139 7.37 15.43 9.20
N ILE A 140 8.16 16.28 8.56
CA ILE A 140 9.45 16.74 9.09
C ILE A 140 9.38 18.25 9.25
N ALA A 141 9.60 18.75 10.47
CA ALA A 141 9.75 20.17 10.76
C ALA A 141 11.19 20.44 11.18
N LEU A 142 11.90 21.30 10.46
CA LEU A 142 13.23 21.78 10.84
C LEU A 142 13.10 23.22 11.34
N ILE A 143 13.43 23.46 12.61
CA ILE A 143 13.41 24.78 13.24
C ILE A 143 14.84 25.08 13.69
N ILE A 144 15.55 25.88 12.90
CA ILE A 144 17.01 26.04 13.02
C ILE A 144 17.37 27.53 13.17
N GLU A 145 18.17 27.87 14.17
CA GLU A 145 18.65 29.25 14.33
C GLU A 145 19.69 29.59 13.25
N ASN A 146 20.75 28.78 13.11
CA ASN A 146 21.79 28.94 12.11
C ASN A 146 21.98 27.67 11.29
N ALA A 147 21.90 27.76 9.96
CA ALA A 147 22.16 26.64 9.07
C ALA A 147 23.24 26.98 8.04
N GLU A 148 24.13 26.00 7.76
CA GLU A 148 25.17 26.07 6.75
C GLU A 148 25.31 24.76 5.96
N GLY A 149 25.68 24.89 4.68
CA GLY A 149 26.05 23.77 3.83
C GLY A 149 24.91 23.19 2.99
N LEU A 150 25.10 21.98 2.49
CA LEU A 150 24.19 21.31 1.56
C LEU A 150 23.51 20.13 2.28
N LEU A 151 22.18 20.14 2.36
CA LEU A 151 21.39 19.08 2.98
C LEU A 151 20.36 18.52 2.00
N SER A 152 20.33 17.21 1.82
CA SER A 152 19.33 16.53 1.01
C SER A 152 18.20 15.99 1.89
N ILE A 153 16.95 16.31 1.56
CA ILE A 153 15.77 15.85 2.28
C ILE A 153 14.90 15.04 1.32
N VAL A 154 14.72 13.74 1.60
CA VAL A 154 13.99 12.80 0.75
C VAL A 154 12.70 12.36 1.44
N LEU A 155 11.58 12.92 1.00
CA LEU A 155 10.23 12.70 1.53
C LEU A 155 9.56 11.54 0.79
N ARG A 156 10.08 10.34 0.96
CA ARG A 156 9.60 9.12 0.28
C ARG A 156 8.38 8.51 1.00
N GLY A 157 7.41 7.99 0.24
CA GLY A 157 6.41 7.06 0.76
C GLY A 157 6.89 5.61 0.70
N GLU A 158 6.51 4.77 1.65
CA GLU A 158 6.87 3.34 1.64
C GLU A 158 6.16 2.62 0.48
N ASN A 159 6.80 1.66 -0.20
CA ASN A 159 6.10 0.90 -1.24
C ASN A 159 5.01 0.01 -0.63
N GLY A 160 3.93 -0.22 -1.35
CA GLY A 160 2.86 -1.12 -0.95
C GLY A 160 3.31 -2.58 -0.94
N GLY A 161 2.73 -3.36 -0.02
CA GLY A 161 2.99 -4.79 0.09
C GLY A 161 2.38 -5.59 -1.05
N GLN A 162 2.91 -6.79 -1.26
CA GLN A 162 2.33 -7.72 -2.22
C GLN A 162 0.88 -8.12 -1.81
N GLY A 163 0.02 -8.36 -2.80
CA GLY A 163 -1.30 -8.94 -2.60
C GLY A 163 -1.25 -10.38 -2.10
N HIS A 164 -2.28 -10.86 -1.39
CA HIS A 164 -2.32 -12.27 -1.00
C HIS A 164 -2.45 -13.20 -2.21
N PRO A 165 -1.84 -14.40 -2.16
CA PRO A 165 -2.00 -15.38 -3.21
C PRO A 165 -3.47 -15.77 -3.40
N GLY A 166 -3.81 -16.24 -4.60
CA GLY A 166 -5.12 -16.83 -4.85
C GLY A 166 -5.36 -18.01 -3.92
N LYS A 167 -6.62 -18.23 -3.54
CA LYS A 167 -6.99 -19.33 -2.64
C LYS A 167 -6.52 -20.68 -3.17
N ASP A 168 -6.28 -21.62 -2.27
CA ASP A 168 -6.06 -23.02 -2.65
C ASP A 168 -7.28 -23.58 -3.38
N PRO A 169 -7.08 -24.51 -4.33
CA PRO A 169 -8.16 -25.08 -5.11
C PRO A 169 -9.12 -25.88 -4.24
N ASP A 170 -10.42 -25.73 -4.49
CA ASP A 170 -11.47 -26.52 -3.85
C ASP A 170 -12.11 -27.52 -4.83
N LEU A 171 -13.12 -28.26 -4.36
CA LEU A 171 -13.83 -29.24 -5.19
C LEU A 171 -14.58 -28.60 -6.37
N ALA A 172 -14.90 -27.30 -6.33
CA ALA A 172 -15.56 -26.62 -7.43
C ALA A 172 -14.63 -26.43 -8.64
N LEU A 173 -13.31 -26.44 -8.41
CA LEU A 173 -12.31 -26.42 -9.47
C LEU A 173 -11.94 -27.82 -9.98
N LYS A 174 -12.42 -28.90 -9.36
CA LYS A 174 -12.11 -30.26 -9.82
C LYS A 174 -12.72 -30.51 -11.20
N GLY A 175 -11.94 -31.14 -12.09
CA GLY A 175 -12.43 -31.56 -13.39
C GLY A 175 -13.63 -32.52 -13.28
N LYS A 176 -14.47 -32.56 -14.31
CA LYS A 176 -15.62 -33.47 -14.34
C LYS A 176 -15.14 -34.92 -14.37
N LYS A 177 -15.82 -35.83 -13.66
CA LYS A 177 -15.56 -37.26 -13.75
C LYS A 177 -15.76 -37.74 -15.19
N GLY A 178 -14.89 -38.63 -15.66
CA GLY A 178 -15.08 -39.36 -16.89
C GLY A 178 -16.35 -40.22 -16.86
N ARG A 179 -16.93 -40.47 -18.02
CA ARG A 179 -18.09 -41.36 -18.16
C ARG A 179 -17.70 -42.79 -17.77
N ASP A 180 -18.49 -43.39 -16.88
CA ASP A 180 -18.33 -44.79 -16.52
C ASP A 180 -18.63 -45.71 -17.71
N ALA A 181 -17.98 -46.87 -17.75
CA ALA A 181 -18.21 -47.84 -18.79
C ALA A 181 -19.60 -48.50 -18.64
N ASN A 182 -20.33 -48.66 -19.75
CA ASN A 182 -21.68 -49.22 -19.73
C ASN A 182 -21.66 -50.72 -20.03
N GLY A 183 -21.75 -51.53 -18.97
CA GLY A 183 -21.75 -53.01 -19.08
C GLY A 183 -22.90 -53.58 -19.93
N GLY A 184 -24.05 -52.90 -20.01
CA GLY A 184 -25.19 -53.34 -20.80
C GLY A 184 -24.97 -53.24 -22.31
N LEU A 185 -23.98 -52.47 -22.77
CA LEU A 185 -23.62 -52.31 -24.18
C LEU A 185 -22.43 -53.18 -24.60
N CYS A 186 -21.89 -53.98 -23.69
CA CYS A 186 -20.69 -54.82 -23.88
C CYS A 186 -21.01 -56.30 -24.11
N VAL A 187 -22.21 -56.59 -24.62
CA VAL A 187 -22.69 -57.95 -24.84
C VAL A 187 -22.20 -58.46 -26.20
N ASN A 188 -21.71 -59.70 -26.24
CA ASN A 188 -21.18 -60.43 -27.41
C ASN A 188 -19.75 -60.12 -27.86
N GLY A 189 -18.83 -59.78 -26.95
CA GLY A 189 -17.38 -59.77 -27.21
C GLY A 189 -16.87 -58.70 -28.20
N LYS A 190 -17.76 -57.87 -28.75
CA LYS A 190 -17.40 -56.68 -29.51
C LYS A 190 -17.22 -55.53 -28.52
N ILE A 191 -15.97 -55.17 -28.23
CA ILE A 191 -15.64 -53.94 -27.49
C ILE A 191 -16.13 -52.77 -28.34
N ARG A 192 -17.27 -52.20 -27.95
CA ARG A 192 -17.74 -50.92 -28.49
C ARG A 192 -17.16 -49.79 -27.65
N GLU A 193 -17.04 -48.58 -28.19
CA GLU A 193 -16.54 -47.39 -27.46
C GLU A 193 -17.28 -47.14 -26.13
N ALA A 194 -18.53 -47.62 -26.00
CA ALA A 194 -19.30 -47.56 -24.77
C ALA A 194 -18.79 -48.48 -23.63
N CYS A 195 -17.84 -49.37 -23.92
CA CYS A 195 -17.24 -50.34 -22.99
C CYS A 195 -15.96 -49.85 -22.33
N THR A 196 -15.38 -48.77 -22.82
CA THR A 196 -14.21 -48.11 -22.23
C THR A 196 -14.67 -46.87 -21.48
N PRO A 197 -14.32 -46.70 -20.20
CA PRO A 197 -14.63 -45.48 -19.49
C PRO A 197 -13.79 -44.32 -20.04
N ASP A 198 -14.33 -43.12 -19.99
CA ASP A 198 -13.60 -41.92 -20.40
C ASP A 198 -12.61 -41.49 -19.32
N PRO A 199 -11.48 -40.86 -19.69
CA PRO A 199 -10.65 -40.16 -18.72
C PRO A 199 -11.43 -39.02 -18.06
N GLY A 200 -10.99 -38.60 -16.87
CA GLY A 200 -11.52 -37.41 -16.23
C GLY A 200 -11.18 -36.13 -17.00
N GLY A 201 -12.04 -35.12 -16.89
CA GLY A 201 -11.80 -33.80 -17.47
C GLY A 201 -10.66 -33.07 -16.77
N GLN A 202 -10.05 -32.10 -17.46
CA GLN A 202 -9.07 -31.20 -16.85
C GLN A 202 -9.71 -30.40 -15.70
N GLY A 203 -8.93 -30.14 -14.65
CA GLY A 203 -9.31 -29.19 -13.61
C GLY A 203 -9.48 -27.76 -14.14
N LEU A 204 -10.24 -26.95 -13.43
CA LEU A 204 -10.43 -25.54 -13.78
C LEU A 204 -9.21 -24.70 -13.36
N PRO A 205 -8.99 -23.53 -13.99
CA PRO A 205 -7.95 -22.60 -13.57
C PRO A 205 -8.08 -22.23 -12.09
N GLY A 206 -6.94 -22.04 -11.44
CA GLY A 206 -6.89 -21.58 -10.05
C GLY A 206 -7.50 -20.21 -9.83
N TYR A 207 -7.79 -19.87 -8.58
CA TYR A 207 -8.30 -18.56 -8.23
C TYR A 207 -7.28 -17.46 -8.53
N GLN A 208 -7.75 -16.29 -8.95
CA GLN A 208 -6.88 -15.13 -9.14
C GLN A 208 -6.28 -14.68 -7.81
N GLY A 209 -5.03 -14.21 -7.83
CA GLY A 209 -4.42 -13.52 -6.70
C GLY A 209 -5.11 -12.20 -6.37
N LEU A 210 -4.99 -11.75 -5.12
CA LEU A 210 -5.55 -10.46 -4.71
C LEU A 210 -4.71 -9.29 -5.27
N PRO A 211 -5.31 -8.10 -5.46
CA PRO A 211 -4.57 -6.90 -5.81
C PRO A 211 -3.41 -6.62 -4.86
N GLY A 212 -2.34 -6.01 -5.39
CA GLY A 212 -1.29 -5.43 -4.58
C GLY A 212 -1.79 -4.24 -3.77
N TYR A 213 -1.08 -3.93 -2.69
CA TYR A 213 -1.49 -2.85 -1.78
C TYR A 213 -0.96 -1.50 -2.24
N ARG A 214 -1.59 -0.42 -1.77
CA ARG A 214 -1.26 0.93 -2.20
C ARG A 214 0.10 1.35 -1.66
N GLY A 215 0.86 2.10 -2.46
CA GLY A 215 2.06 2.79 -1.98
C GLY A 215 1.72 3.99 -1.07
N GLY A 216 2.62 4.30 -0.16
CA GLY A 216 2.47 5.43 0.74
C GLY A 216 2.65 6.78 0.04
N ASN A 217 1.97 7.80 0.55
CA ASN A 217 2.16 9.17 0.08
C ASN A 217 3.53 9.70 0.50
N THR A 218 4.01 10.73 -0.21
CA THR A 218 5.26 11.42 0.19
C THR A 218 5.10 12.05 1.55
N GLY A 219 6.21 12.23 2.27
CA GLY A 219 6.20 13.05 3.48
C GLY A 219 5.92 14.52 3.18
N THR A 220 5.61 15.28 4.22
CA THR A 220 5.53 16.75 4.17
C THR A 220 6.71 17.36 4.92
N LEU A 221 7.05 18.60 4.60
CA LEU A 221 8.18 19.32 5.18
C LEU A 221 7.78 20.75 5.55
N SER A 222 8.21 21.16 6.74
CA SER A 222 8.22 22.55 7.21
C SER A 222 9.66 22.97 7.50
N LEU A 223 10.12 24.05 6.88
CA LEU A 223 11.44 24.62 7.14
C LEU A 223 11.28 26.01 7.75
N GLU A 224 11.82 26.22 8.94
CA GLU A 224 11.96 27.51 9.61
C GLU A 224 13.44 27.70 9.95
N ILE A 225 14.12 28.62 9.27
CA ILE A 225 15.55 28.87 9.47
C ILE A 225 15.76 30.38 9.56
N LYS A 226 16.27 30.85 10.71
CA LYS A 226 16.46 32.29 10.95
C LYS A 226 17.67 32.85 10.20
N SER A 227 18.82 32.20 10.32
CA SER A 227 20.07 32.58 9.66
C SER A 227 20.55 31.49 8.69
N LYS A 228 20.74 31.86 7.42
CA LYS A 228 21.07 30.94 6.32
C LYS A 228 22.40 31.29 5.68
N SER A 229 23.50 31.14 6.39
CA SER A 229 24.83 31.31 5.78
C SER A 229 25.09 30.16 4.81
N LYS A 230 24.88 30.39 3.50
CA LYS A 230 25.14 29.41 2.41
C LYS A 230 24.35 28.09 2.50
N PHE A 231 23.29 28.01 3.30
CA PHE A 231 22.48 26.81 3.42
C PHE A 231 21.65 26.54 2.16
N GLN A 232 21.73 25.32 1.62
CA GLN A 232 21.05 24.89 0.41
C GLN A 232 20.34 23.55 0.65
N PRO A 233 19.02 23.55 0.93
CA PRO A 233 18.26 22.31 1.01
C PRO A 233 17.91 21.80 -0.39
N LYS A 234 18.18 20.52 -0.66
CA LYS A 234 17.68 19.79 -1.84
C LYS A 234 16.54 18.89 -1.43
N ILE A 235 15.33 19.20 -1.87
CA ILE A 235 14.12 18.49 -1.44
C ILE A 235 13.64 17.59 -2.57
N TYR A 236 13.49 16.30 -2.26
CA TYR A 236 12.99 15.28 -3.19
C TYR A 236 11.72 14.67 -2.64
N ARG A 237 10.69 14.60 -3.49
CA ARG A 237 9.40 13.97 -3.18
C ARG A 237 9.25 12.73 -4.04
N LEU A 238 9.12 11.57 -3.42
CA LEU A 238 9.05 10.28 -4.13
C LEU A 238 7.87 9.47 -3.57
N VAL A 239 6.81 9.30 -4.35
CA VAL A 239 5.67 8.48 -3.92
C VAL A 239 6.10 7.03 -3.74
N GLY A 240 5.49 6.34 -2.78
CA GLY A 240 5.62 4.89 -2.67
C GLY A 240 4.96 4.23 -3.88
N LYS A 241 5.61 3.23 -4.46
CA LYS A 241 5.01 2.45 -5.55
C LYS A 241 3.97 1.48 -5.00
N GLY A 242 2.93 1.21 -5.78
CA GLY A 242 2.00 0.13 -5.49
C GLY A 242 2.69 -1.23 -5.45
N GLY A 243 2.26 -2.09 -4.54
CA GLY A 243 2.76 -3.45 -4.43
C GLY A 243 2.37 -4.30 -5.63
N SER A 244 3.12 -5.38 -5.88
CA SER A 244 2.72 -6.36 -6.89
C SER A 244 1.45 -7.08 -6.46
N GLY A 245 0.64 -7.52 -7.41
CA GLY A 245 -0.46 -8.44 -7.13
C GLY A 245 0.02 -9.75 -6.51
N GLY A 246 -0.89 -10.42 -5.80
CA GLY A 246 -0.66 -11.78 -5.33
C GLY A 246 -0.52 -12.74 -6.50
N VAL A 247 0.29 -13.78 -6.31
CA VAL A 247 0.38 -14.86 -7.29
C VAL A 247 -0.98 -15.56 -7.43
N GLY A 248 -1.31 -16.08 -8.60
CA GLY A 248 -2.53 -16.87 -8.75
C GLY A 248 -2.47 -18.17 -7.94
N GLY A 249 -3.62 -18.65 -7.48
CA GLY A 249 -3.75 -19.92 -6.78
C GLY A 249 -3.47 -21.11 -7.70
N LYS A 250 -3.17 -22.28 -7.14
CA LYS A 250 -2.98 -23.51 -7.90
C LYS A 250 -4.27 -23.90 -8.64
N GLY A 251 -4.13 -24.64 -9.74
CA GLY A 251 -5.28 -25.12 -10.51
C GLY A 251 -6.06 -26.19 -9.76
N GLY A 252 -7.30 -26.41 -10.15
CA GLY A 252 -8.09 -27.52 -9.63
C GLY A 252 -7.50 -28.86 -10.05
N GLN A 253 -7.66 -29.88 -9.21
CA GLN A 253 -7.28 -31.24 -9.60
C GLN A 253 -8.08 -31.71 -10.84
N GLY A 254 -7.49 -32.56 -11.66
CA GLY A 254 -8.24 -33.22 -12.72
C GLY A 254 -9.34 -34.12 -12.16
N GLY A 255 -10.40 -34.29 -12.95
CA GLY A 255 -11.52 -35.16 -12.63
C GLY A 255 -11.08 -36.61 -12.53
N ASP A 256 -11.79 -37.41 -11.74
CA ASP A 256 -11.52 -38.85 -11.70
C ASP A 256 -11.90 -39.48 -13.05
N GLY A 257 -11.22 -40.54 -13.45
CA GLY A 257 -11.66 -41.32 -14.61
C GLY A 257 -12.98 -42.04 -14.36
N GLY A 258 -13.66 -42.43 -15.44
CA GLY A 258 -14.84 -43.28 -15.35
C GLY A 258 -14.52 -44.66 -14.78
N ASP A 259 -15.46 -45.26 -14.08
CA ASP A 259 -15.33 -46.59 -13.49
C ASP A 259 -15.38 -47.68 -14.57
N SER A 260 -14.54 -48.71 -14.39
CA SER A 260 -14.53 -49.92 -15.22
C SER A 260 -15.71 -50.85 -14.87
N ILE A 261 -16.17 -51.63 -15.86
CA ILE A 261 -17.22 -52.66 -15.67
C ILE A 261 -16.72 -53.78 -14.71
N ASN A 262 -15.39 -53.94 -14.58
CA ASN A 262 -14.79 -54.97 -13.73
C ASN A 262 -14.76 -54.57 -12.24
N ARG A 263 -15.87 -54.81 -11.54
CA ARG A 263 -16.01 -54.53 -10.09
C ARG A 263 -15.00 -55.25 -9.20
N LYS A 264 -14.42 -56.39 -9.65
CA LYS A 264 -13.42 -57.15 -8.88
C LYS A 264 -12.02 -56.54 -8.97
N LYS A 265 -11.73 -55.77 -10.02
CA LYS A 265 -10.47 -55.04 -10.22
C LYS A 265 -10.76 -53.63 -10.77
N PRO A 266 -11.33 -52.73 -9.94
CA PRO A 266 -11.88 -51.46 -10.40
C PRO A 266 -10.85 -50.55 -11.09
N ARG A 267 -9.55 -50.70 -10.78
CA ARG A 267 -8.47 -49.94 -11.44
C ARG A 267 -8.04 -50.50 -12.80
N VAL A 268 -8.36 -51.75 -13.12
CA VAL A 268 -7.99 -52.37 -14.40
C VAL A 268 -9.04 -51.96 -15.44
N GLY A 269 -8.65 -51.04 -16.32
CA GLY A 269 -9.50 -50.50 -17.38
C GLY A 269 -10.39 -49.33 -16.95
N ALA A 270 -10.15 -48.69 -15.80
CA ALA A 270 -10.76 -47.41 -15.46
C ALA A 270 -10.15 -46.27 -16.28
N GLY A 271 -10.88 -45.15 -16.43
CA GLY A 271 -10.34 -43.95 -17.04
C GLY A 271 -9.16 -43.41 -16.21
N SER A 272 -8.20 -42.75 -16.84
CA SER A 272 -7.18 -42.02 -16.10
C SER A 272 -7.77 -40.77 -15.45
N GLN A 273 -7.16 -40.31 -14.36
CA GLN A 273 -7.47 -38.98 -13.83
C GLN A 273 -7.12 -37.92 -14.90
N GLY A 274 -7.96 -36.89 -15.00
CA GLY A 274 -7.66 -35.74 -15.85
C GLY A 274 -6.41 -34.98 -15.38
N PRO A 275 -5.83 -34.11 -16.21
CA PRO A 275 -4.75 -33.23 -15.79
C PRO A 275 -5.24 -32.14 -14.82
N GLU A 276 -4.33 -31.60 -14.01
CA GLU A 276 -4.59 -30.41 -13.19
C GLU A 276 -4.93 -29.21 -14.08
N GLY A 277 -5.76 -28.31 -13.57
CA GLY A 277 -6.01 -27.01 -14.18
C GLY A 277 -4.75 -26.13 -14.16
N PRO A 278 -4.70 -25.09 -15.00
CA PRO A 278 -3.61 -24.13 -14.95
C PRO A 278 -3.66 -23.28 -13.66
N GLN A 279 -2.53 -22.69 -13.27
CA GLN A 279 -2.49 -21.69 -12.20
C GLN A 279 -3.42 -20.51 -12.52
N GLY A 280 -4.04 -19.94 -11.51
CA GLY A 280 -4.81 -18.71 -11.61
C GLY A 280 -3.97 -17.54 -12.12
N LYS A 281 -4.64 -16.47 -12.55
CA LYS A 281 -3.95 -15.23 -12.93
C LYS A 281 -3.39 -14.53 -11.68
N PRO A 282 -2.27 -13.79 -11.79
CA PRO A 282 -1.86 -12.87 -10.74
C PRO A 282 -2.93 -11.79 -10.48
N GLY A 283 -2.90 -11.21 -9.28
CA GLY A 283 -3.64 -9.99 -8.99
C GLY A 283 -3.08 -8.79 -9.76
N PRO A 284 -3.86 -7.70 -9.91
CA PRO A 284 -3.33 -6.44 -10.44
C PRO A 284 -2.34 -5.81 -9.44
N TYR A 285 -1.48 -4.92 -9.92
CA TYR A 285 -0.64 -4.08 -9.06
C TYR A 285 -1.50 -3.13 -8.22
N GLY A 286 -1.02 -2.77 -7.03
CA GLY A 286 -1.57 -1.71 -6.21
C GLY A 286 -1.37 -0.34 -6.86
N GLN A 287 -2.10 0.65 -6.36
CA GLN A 287 -1.92 2.04 -6.80
C GLN A 287 -0.68 2.65 -6.14
N ASP A 288 -0.01 3.55 -6.84
CA ASP A 288 1.05 4.37 -6.22
C ASP A 288 0.46 5.33 -5.17
N GLY A 289 1.32 5.82 -4.28
CA GLY A 289 0.99 6.92 -3.39
C GLY A 289 0.78 8.23 -4.15
N ILE A 290 0.34 9.26 -3.42
CA ILE A 290 0.24 10.62 -3.97
C ILE A 290 1.36 11.52 -3.45
N GLN A 291 1.69 12.53 -4.24
CA GLN A 291 2.64 13.55 -3.87
C GLN A 291 1.94 14.64 -3.05
N GLU A 292 2.41 14.80 -1.81
CA GLU A 292 1.93 15.78 -0.83
C GLU A 292 2.68 17.11 -0.95
N SER A 293 2.15 18.11 -0.26
CA SER A 293 2.69 19.47 -0.26
C SER A 293 3.99 19.58 0.54
N VAL A 294 4.81 20.56 0.15
CA VAL A 294 5.99 21.00 0.90
C VAL A 294 5.84 22.48 1.19
N CYS A 295 5.96 22.86 2.45
CA CYS A 295 5.82 24.24 2.89
C CYS A 295 7.16 24.77 3.41
N ALA A 296 7.63 25.87 2.84
CA ALA A 296 8.71 26.65 3.44
C ALA A 296 8.07 27.76 4.27
N VAL A 297 8.44 27.85 5.56
CA VAL A 297 7.99 28.92 6.44
C VAL A 297 9.13 29.92 6.60
N ASN A 298 8.84 31.18 6.37
CA ASN A 298 9.77 32.27 6.63
C ASN A 298 9.07 33.38 7.40
N GLU A 299 9.80 34.46 7.72
CA GLU A 299 9.25 35.62 8.42
C GLU A 299 8.08 36.28 7.66
N SER A 300 7.98 36.06 6.35
CA SER A 300 6.91 36.58 5.48
C SER A 300 5.69 35.64 5.39
N GLY A 301 5.73 34.47 6.02
CA GLY A 301 4.65 33.47 6.03
C GLY A 301 5.03 32.11 5.46
N ALA A 302 4.04 31.26 5.24
CA ALA A 302 4.23 29.93 4.66
C ALA A 302 4.00 29.96 3.14
N ASN A 303 4.95 29.42 2.37
CA ASN A 303 4.81 29.18 0.93
C ASN A 303 4.81 27.66 0.68
N CYS A 304 3.70 27.14 0.17
CA CYS A 304 3.50 25.71 -0.06
C CYS A 304 3.41 25.39 -1.57
N ILE A 305 4.07 24.31 -1.97
CA ILE A 305 4.15 23.78 -3.36
C ILE A 305 3.91 22.27 -3.43
#